data_AF-V4Y256-F1
#
_entry.id   AF-V4Y256-F1
#
_cell.length_a   1.000
_cell.length_b   1.000
_cell.length_c   1.000
_cell.angle_alpha   90.00
_cell.angle_beta   90.00
_cell.angle_gamma   90.00
#
_symmetry.space_group_name_H-M   'P 1'
#
loop_
_entity.id
_entity.type
_entity.pdbx_description
1 polymer ?
#
loop_
_entity_poly.entity_id
_entity_poly.type
_entity_poly.pdbx_seq_one_letter_code
_entity_poly.pdbx_strand_id
1 'polypeptide(L)'
;MYVTGGVREVKYVARVADVVDPGDAELMREPTEYKDSAKIDDGKKVITFEPGSLYELEDPIPYESKYAQGLRYTTLEKLRTAETTDDVL
;
A
#
# COMPACT_ATOMS: atom_id res chain seq x y z
N MET A 1 -2.04 1.49 3.99
CA MET A 1 -2.54 0.56 2.96
C MET A 1 -4.04 0.41 3.13
N TYR A 2 -4.78 0.76 2.08
CA TYR A 2 -6.23 0.63 2.01
C TYR A 2 -6.59 -0.79 1.52
N VAL A 3 -7.45 -1.49 2.26
CA VAL A 3 -7.93 -2.83 1.91
C VAL A 3 -9.31 -2.69 1.26
N THR A 4 -9.41 -3.06 -0.02
CA THR A 4 -10.65 -2.96 -0.80
C THR A 4 -11.59 -4.15 -0.50
N GLY A 5 -12.73 -4.25 -1.21
CA GLY A 5 -13.66 -5.38 -1.08
C GLY A 5 -14.60 -5.24 0.11
N GLY A 6 -14.75 -6.30 0.93
CA GLY A 6 -15.65 -6.29 2.09
C GLY A 6 -15.10 -5.54 3.31
N VAL A 7 -13.81 -5.21 3.34
CA VAL A 7 -13.16 -4.50 4.46
C VAL A 7 -13.36 -2.99 4.31
N ARG A 8 -12.80 -2.39 3.25
CA ARG A 8 -12.89 -0.96 2.92
C ARG A 8 -12.33 -0.03 4.01
N GLU A 9 -11.08 -0.26 4.42
CA GLU A 9 -10.46 0.52 5.50
C GLU A 9 -8.97 0.75 5.21
N VAL A 10 -8.41 1.85 5.71
CA VAL A 10 -6.95 1.95 5.86
C VAL A 10 -6.57 1.15 7.09
N LYS A 11 -5.94 0.00 6.85
CA LYS A 11 -5.75 -1.01 7.90
C LYS A 11 -4.30 -1.23 8.31
N TYR A 12 -3.36 -0.98 7.40
CA TYR A 12 -1.95 -1.25 7.65
C TYR A 12 -1.06 -0.06 7.28
N VAL A 13 0.10 0.03 7.91
CA VAL A 13 1.19 0.93 7.53
C VAL A 13 2.50 0.14 7.46
N ALA A 14 3.43 0.59 6.64
CA ALA A 14 4.76 0.02 6.53
C ALA A 14 5.73 1.12 6.10
N ARG A 15 7.02 0.98 6.44
CA ARG A 15 8.05 1.87 5.93
C ARG A 15 8.54 1.35 4.60
N VAL A 16 8.60 2.22 3.59
CA VAL A 16 9.21 1.90 2.30
C VAL A 16 10.71 1.86 2.50
N ALA A 17 11.34 0.74 2.15
CA ALA A 17 12.79 0.62 2.11
C ALA A 17 13.29 1.17 0.77
N ASP A 18 12.83 0.59 -0.34
CA ASP A 18 13.29 0.94 -1.68
C ASP A 18 12.16 0.97 -2.71
N VAL A 19 12.44 1.67 -3.82
CA VAL A 19 11.62 1.67 -5.04
C VAL A 19 12.54 1.33 -6.21
N VAL A 20 12.51 0.08 -6.66
CA VAL A 20 13.50 -0.49 -7.59
C VAL A 20 12.84 -1.06 -8.84
N ASP A 21 13.65 -1.33 -9.88
CA ASP A 21 13.18 -2.10 -11.04
C ASP A 21 12.93 -3.56 -10.66
N PRO A 22 12.02 -4.27 -11.35
CA PRO A 22 11.67 -5.65 -11.01
C PRO A 22 12.85 -6.62 -11.02
N GLY A 23 13.84 -6.41 -11.89
CA GLY A 23 15.05 -7.24 -11.97
C GLY A 23 16.04 -7.02 -10.83
N ASP A 24 15.96 -5.88 -10.14
CA ASP A 24 16.80 -5.56 -8.98
C ASP A 24 16.11 -5.88 -7.65
N ALA A 25 14.83 -6.25 -7.69
CA ALA A 25 14.05 -6.58 -6.51
C ALA A 25 14.32 -8.02 -6.04
N GLU A 26 14.69 -8.17 -4.77
CA GLU A 26 14.70 -9.48 -4.11
C GLU A 26 13.26 -9.92 -3.77
N LEU A 27 12.59 -10.53 -4.75
CA LEU A 27 11.21 -11.01 -4.60
C LEU A 27 11.18 -12.43 -4.02
N MET A 28 10.17 -12.73 -3.20
CA MET A 28 9.95 -14.09 -2.67
C MET A 28 9.61 -15.14 -3.74
N ARG A 29 9.20 -14.68 -4.93
CA ARG A 29 8.78 -15.48 -6.07
C ARG A 29 9.23 -14.77 -7.33
N GLU A 30 9.39 -15.52 -8.41
CA GLU A 30 9.69 -14.92 -9.70
C GLU A 30 8.56 -13.97 -10.11
N PRO A 31 8.85 -12.80 -10.73
CA PRO A 31 7.82 -11.86 -11.20
C PRO A 31 6.70 -12.52 -12.01
N THR A 32 7.04 -13.56 -12.80
CA THR A 32 6.10 -14.30 -13.65
C THR A 32 5.08 -15.12 -12.87
N GLU A 33 5.34 -15.44 -11.60
CA GLU A 33 4.48 -16.28 -10.75
C GLU A 33 3.36 -15.50 -10.06
N TYR A 34 3.37 -14.17 -10.11
CA TYR A 34 2.29 -13.35 -9.57
C TYR A 34 1.04 -13.43 -10.45
N LYS A 35 -0.15 -13.44 -9.84
CA LYS A 35 -1.45 -13.56 -10.54
C LYS A 35 -1.61 -12.54 -11.68
N ASP A 36 -1.08 -11.34 -11.47
CA ASP A 36 -1.13 -10.23 -12.41
C ASP A 36 0.25 -9.98 -13.06
N SER A 37 1.06 -11.02 -13.25
CA SER A 37 2.42 -10.89 -13.82
C SER A 37 2.43 -10.21 -15.18
N ALA A 38 1.40 -10.40 -16.00
CA ALA A 38 1.22 -9.69 -17.26
C ALA A 38 1.08 -8.16 -17.13
N LYS A 39 0.86 -7.62 -15.92
CA LYS A 39 0.84 -6.18 -15.64
C LYS A 39 2.18 -5.66 -15.11
N ILE A 40 3.12 -6.56 -14.82
CA ILE A 40 4.53 -6.22 -14.55
C ILE A 40 5.17 -6.02 -15.92
N ASP A 41 5.41 -4.76 -16.26
CA ASP A 41 5.82 -4.35 -17.60
C ASP A 41 6.94 -3.30 -17.48
N ASP A 42 7.55 -2.95 -18.61
CA ASP A 42 8.65 -2.00 -18.65
C ASP A 42 8.26 -0.65 -18.03
N GLY A 43 9.13 -0.13 -17.17
CA GLY A 43 8.91 1.10 -16.42
C GLY A 43 8.01 0.96 -15.18
N LYS A 44 7.51 -0.24 -14.85
CA LYS A 44 6.92 -0.51 -13.54
C LYS A 44 8.02 -0.67 -12.49
N LYS A 45 7.72 -0.23 -11.27
CA LYS A 45 8.62 -0.34 -10.12
C LYS A 45 8.06 -1.29 -9.08
N VAL A 46 8.95 -1.88 -8.31
CA VAL A 46 8.65 -2.65 -7.10
C VAL A 46 8.89 -1.75 -5.90
N ILE A 47 7.91 -1.71 -4.99
CA ILE A 47 8.06 -1.07 -3.67
C ILE A 47 8.36 -2.18 -2.66
N THR A 48 9.52 -2.10 -2.02
CA THR A 48 9.89 -2.99 -0.92
C THR A 48 9.61 -2.28 0.41
N PHE A 49 9.18 -3.04 1.42
CA PHE A 49 9.02 -2.53 2.77
C PHE A 49 10.19 -2.95 3.65
N GLU A 50 10.58 -2.10 4.59
CA GLU A 50 11.56 -2.47 5.62
C GLU A 50 11.07 -3.75 6.33
N PRO A 51 11.91 -4.80 6.44
CA PRO A 51 11.53 -6.04 7.12
C PRO A 51 11.02 -5.78 8.53
N GLY A 52 9.85 -6.33 8.86
CA GLY A 52 9.21 -6.15 10.18
C GLY A 52 8.53 -4.79 10.40
N SER A 53 8.53 -3.88 9.43
CA SER A 53 7.86 -2.58 9.56
C SER A 53 6.34 -2.61 9.30
N LEU A 54 5.83 -3.72 8.75
CA LEU A 54 4.40 -3.89 8.52
C LEU A 54 3.66 -3.94 9.85
N TYR A 55 2.77 -2.97 10.04
CA TYR A 55 1.98 -2.81 11.25
C TYR A 55 0.50 -2.70 10.89
N GLU A 56 -0.34 -3.47 11.58
CA GLU A 56 -1.79 -3.38 11.55
C GLU A 56 -2.25 -2.33 12.56
N LEU A 57 -3.04 -1.35 12.11
CA LEU A 57 -3.55 -0.30 12.97
C LEU A 57 -4.52 -0.90 14.01
N GLU A 58 -4.36 -0.51 15.27
CA GLU A 58 -5.29 -0.87 16.35
C GLU A 58 -6.69 -0.28 16.12
N ASP A 59 -6.74 0.90 15.49
CA ASP A 59 -7.94 1.61 15.08
C ASP A 59 -7.88 1.88 13.56
N PRO A 60 -8.40 0.95 12.72
CA PRO A 60 -8.44 1.13 11.27
C PRO A 60 -9.31 2.33 10.88
N ILE A 61 -8.91 3.06 9.83
CA ILE A 61 -9.66 4.22 9.34
C ILE A 61 -10.74 3.74 8.35
N PRO A 62 -12.05 3.81 8.68
CA PRO A 62 -13.12 3.27 7.84
C PRO A 62 -13.39 4.09 6.57
N TYR A 63 -13.93 3.42 5.56
CA TYR A 63 -14.43 4.08 4.35
C TYR A 63 -15.67 4.93 4.62
N GLU A 64 -15.69 6.12 4.04
CA GLU A 64 -16.88 6.98 3.97
C GLU A 64 -17.32 7.23 2.53
N SER A 65 -16.55 8.01 1.75
CA SER A 65 -16.89 8.30 0.35
C SER A 65 -15.70 8.12 -0.60
N LYS A 66 -14.49 8.47 -0.16
CA LYS A 66 -13.26 8.39 -0.96
C LYS A 66 -12.58 7.04 -0.80
N TYR A 67 -12.03 6.53 -1.91
CA TYR A 67 -11.25 5.29 -1.91
C TYR A 67 -9.95 5.47 -2.71
N ALA A 68 -8.92 4.71 -2.35
CA ALA A 68 -7.60 4.88 -2.93
C ALA A 68 -7.55 4.27 -4.34
N GLN A 69 -7.77 5.10 -5.37
CA GLN A 69 -7.36 4.78 -6.73
C GLN A 69 -5.89 5.14 -6.93
N GLY A 70 -5.02 4.11 -6.93
CA GLY A 70 -3.58 4.27 -7.03
C GLY A 70 -2.93 4.85 -5.75
N LEU A 71 -1.69 5.31 -5.87
CA LEU A 71 -0.95 5.94 -4.78
C LEU A 71 -1.52 7.32 -4.47
N ARG A 72 -1.81 7.57 -3.19
CA ARG A 72 -2.22 8.87 -2.66
C ARG A 72 -1.26 9.29 -1.56
N TYR A 73 -0.89 10.58 -1.57
CA TYR A 73 -0.03 11.15 -0.56
C TYR A 73 -0.87 11.81 0.53
N THR A 74 -0.48 11.60 1.79
CA THR A 74 -1.05 12.25 2.96
C THR A 74 0.07 12.59 3.94
N THR A 75 -0.25 13.32 5.01
CA THR A 75 0.70 13.64 6.08
C THR A 75 0.51 12.69 7.27
N LEU A 76 1.55 12.55 8.09
CA LEU A 76 1.45 11.77 9.33
C LEU A 76 0.40 12.34 10.30
N GLU A 77 0.27 13.67 10.33
CA GLU A 77 -0.76 14.34 11.14
C GLU A 77 -2.17 13.93 10.69
N LYS A 78 -2.47 14.05 9.38
CA LYS A 78 -3.77 13.63 8.84
C LYS A 78 -4.04 12.15 9.10
N LEU A 79 -3.05 11.28 8.89
CA LEU A 79 -3.21 9.86 9.17
C LEU A 79 -3.50 9.59 10.65
N ARG A 80 -2.87 10.34 11.57
CA ARG A 80 -3.03 10.16 13.01
C ARG A 80 -4.39 10.61 13.53
N THR A 81 -5.01 11.61 12.90
CA THR A 81 -6.28 12.21 13.37
C THR A 81 -7.48 11.89 12.49
N ALA A 82 -7.31 11.03 11.49
CA ALA A 82 -8.37 10.68 10.55
C ALA A 82 -9.45 9.84 11.23
N GLU A 83 -10.70 10.20 10.99
CA GLU A 83 -11.85 9.42 11.39
C GLU A 83 -12.35 8.56 10.23
N THR A 84 -12.19 9.05 8.99
CA THR A 84 -12.59 8.30 7.79
C THR A 84 -11.57 8.44 6.67
N THR A 85 -11.75 7.63 5.63
CA THR A 85 -10.96 7.74 4.40
C THR A 85 -11.01 9.14 3.78
N ASP A 86 -12.03 9.95 4.06
CA ASP A 86 -12.20 11.25 3.45
C ASP A 86 -11.17 12.29 3.95
N ASP A 87 -10.58 12.04 5.13
CA ASP A 87 -9.53 12.87 5.74
C ASP A 87 -8.14 12.61 5.15
N VAL A 88 -7.91 11.39 4.65
CA VAL A 88 -6.58 10.91 4.24
C VAL A 88 -6.45 10.64 2.74
N LEU A 89 -7.56 10.60 1.99
CA LEU A 89 -7.59 10.38 0.54
C LEU A 89 -8.09 11.60 -0.25
#